data_AF-A0A7C8ARR2-F1
#
_entry.id   AF-A0A7C8ARR2-F1
#
_cell.length_a   1.000
_cell.length_b   1.000
_cell.length_c   1.000
_cell.angle_alpha   90.00
_cell.angle_beta   90.00
_cell.angle_gamma   90.00
#
_symmetry.space_group_name_H-M   'P 1'
#
loop_
_entity.id
_entity.type
_entity.pdbx_description
1 polymer ?
#
loop_
_entity_poly.entity_id
_entity_poly.type
_entity_poly.pdbx_seq_one_letter_code
_entity_poly.pdbx_strand_id
1 'polypeptide(L)'
;MNLLARFSKDLVAWVLPRPRFILAVSLLSVIVSLWLAAVRLEVRTEQLELISPRHPLIAKTRILGEFNFHGKTTFALVVRGPTQNRAIEFMNAIVSKIHADPEHFEDVFYRINPDEFKKWLLYYLDKPELVSIRNTLERNSVLVHKMAVNPDLLNFFKLVNQDMASRMVGEFFTGFLDEKV
;
A
#
# COMPACT_ATOMS: atom_id res chain seq x y z
N MET A 1 51.87 46.09 11.60
CA MET A 1 51.11 46.01 12.87
C MET A 1 49.64 45.83 12.51
N ASN A 2 49.07 44.71 12.94
CA ASN A 2 48.00 43.98 12.26
C ASN A 2 46.69 44.76 12.09
N LEU A 3 46.13 44.76 10.87
CA LEU A 3 44.82 45.36 10.54
C LEU A 3 43.72 44.93 11.52
N LEU A 4 43.74 43.67 11.96
CA LEU A 4 42.83 43.13 12.98
C LEU A 4 42.93 43.85 14.32
N ALA A 5 44.14 44.29 14.72
CA ALA A 5 44.36 44.99 15.98
C ALA A 5 43.97 46.47 15.92
N ARG A 6 43.94 47.09 14.72
CA ARG A 6 43.34 48.42 14.54
C ARG A 6 41.82 48.32 14.55
N PHE A 7 41.26 47.37 13.81
CA PHE A 7 39.81 47.18 13.72
C PHE A 7 39.18 46.87 15.09
N SER A 8 39.83 46.02 15.90
CA SER A 8 39.34 45.74 17.25
C SER A 8 39.43 46.97 18.17
N LYS A 9 40.50 47.76 18.10
CA LYS A 9 40.64 49.01 18.87
C LYS A 9 39.58 50.04 18.48
N ASP A 10 39.31 50.18 17.18
CA ASP A 10 38.31 51.12 16.68
C ASP A 10 36.89 50.69 17.08
N LEU A 11 36.58 49.38 17.04
CA LEU A 11 35.33 48.84 17.56
C LEU A 11 35.17 49.10 19.07
N VAL A 12 36.20 48.82 19.85
CA VAL A 12 36.18 49.02 21.32
C VAL A 12 36.00 50.51 21.64
N ALA A 13 36.74 51.39 20.96
CA ALA A 13 36.62 52.84 21.11
C ALA A 13 35.23 53.37 20.70
N TRP A 14 34.54 52.70 19.77
CA TRP A 14 33.17 53.03 19.37
C TRP A 14 32.10 52.50 20.34
N VAL A 15 32.37 51.34 20.96
CA VAL A 15 31.46 50.63 21.87
C VAL A 15 31.43 51.25 23.28
N LEU A 16 32.60 51.50 23.88
CA LEU A 16 32.74 52.03 25.24
C LEU A 16 31.98 53.35 25.54
N PRO A 17 31.94 54.36 24.65
CA PRO A 17 31.27 55.62 24.95
C PRO A 17 29.74 55.55 24.87
N ARG A 18 29.16 54.47 24.34
CA ARG A 18 27.70 54.35 24.11
C ARG A 18 27.09 53.09 24.75
N PRO A 19 27.27 52.84 26.05
CA PRO A 19 26.87 51.58 26.67
C PRO A 19 25.36 51.35 26.63
N ARG A 20 24.54 52.38 26.87
CA ARG A 20 23.08 52.29 26.84
C ARG A 20 22.53 51.94 25.45
N PHE A 21 23.12 52.51 24.40
CA PHE A 21 22.72 52.24 23.02
C PHE A 21 22.99 50.77 22.64
N ILE A 22 24.15 50.25 23.05
CA ILE A 22 24.56 48.88 22.72
C ILE A 22 23.74 47.86 23.49
N LEU A 23 23.45 48.15 24.76
CA LEU A 23 22.52 47.34 25.55
C LEU A 23 21.12 47.35 24.94
N ALA A 24 20.62 48.50 24.47
CA ALA A 24 19.31 48.60 23.82
C ALA A 24 19.27 47.81 22.50
N VAL A 25 20.30 47.93 21.66
CA VAL A 25 20.40 47.18 20.40
C VAL A 25 20.56 45.68 20.65
N SER A 26 21.34 45.28 21.66
CA SER A 26 21.49 43.89 22.06
C SER A 26 20.17 43.31 22.57
N LEU A 27 19.46 44.04 23.43
CA LEU A 27 18.16 43.63 23.92
C LEU A 27 17.13 43.51 22.78
N LEU A 28 17.12 44.48 21.87
CA LEU A 28 16.26 44.44 20.69
C LEU A 28 16.59 43.25 19.79
N SER A 29 17.88 42.94 19.59
CA SER A 29 18.33 41.76 18.84
C SER A 29 17.85 40.45 19.50
N VAL A 30 17.91 40.36 20.82
CA VAL A 30 17.38 39.20 21.57
C VAL A 30 15.87 39.08 21.39
N ILE A 31 15.12 40.18 21.50
CA ILE A 31 13.67 40.18 21.30
C ILE A 31 13.32 39.75 19.87
N VAL A 32 14.01 40.28 18.86
CA VAL A 32 13.79 39.91 17.45
C VAL A 32 14.14 38.45 17.21
N SER A 33 15.24 37.96 17.78
CA SER A 33 15.65 36.55 17.67
C SER A 33 14.62 35.62 18.31
N LEU A 34 14.12 35.94 19.51
CA LEU A 34 13.06 35.19 20.18
C LEU A 34 11.75 35.22 19.39
N TRP A 35 11.37 36.38 18.86
CA TRP A 35 10.18 36.51 18.03
C TRP A 35 10.28 35.69 16.74
N LEU A 36 11.43 35.75 16.07
CA LEU A 36 11.67 34.99 14.84
C LEU A 36 11.70 33.49 15.11
N ALA A 37 12.31 33.06 16.22
CA ALA A 37 12.24 31.69 16.67
C ALA A 37 10.78 31.29 16.97
N ALA A 38 10.02 32.09 17.71
CA ALA A 38 8.64 31.76 18.04
C ALA A 38 7.73 31.62 16.80
N VAL A 39 7.97 32.40 15.75
CA VAL A 39 7.14 32.38 14.52
C VAL A 39 7.61 31.32 13.51
N ARG A 40 8.91 31.01 13.46
CA ARG A 40 9.49 30.17 12.40
C ARG A 40 10.11 28.86 12.89
N LEU A 41 10.11 28.58 14.18
CA LEU A 41 10.61 27.32 14.70
C LEU A 41 9.62 26.21 14.34
N GLU A 42 10.01 25.41 13.36
CA GLU A 42 9.27 24.24 12.92
C GLU A 42 10.04 22.98 13.30
N VAL A 43 9.34 21.99 13.85
CA VAL A 43 9.91 20.67 14.09
C VAL A 43 9.61 19.81 12.87
N ARG A 44 10.64 19.46 12.13
CA ARG A 44 10.53 18.56 10.98
C ARG A 44 10.76 17.12 11.44
N THR A 45 9.77 16.26 11.20
CA THR A 45 9.80 14.84 11.62
C THR A 45 10.07 13.88 10.46
N GLU A 46 10.36 14.41 9.27
CA GLU A 46 10.63 13.60 8.09
C GLU A 46 12.04 13.00 8.16
N GLN A 47 12.10 11.67 8.12
CA GLN A 47 13.37 10.95 8.18
C GLN A 47 14.29 11.27 6.99
N LEU A 48 13.72 11.61 5.83
CA LEU A 48 14.48 11.96 4.63
C LEU A 48 15.21 13.30 4.75
N GLU A 49 14.77 14.21 5.62
CA GLU A 49 15.43 15.49 5.86
C GLU A 49 16.75 15.35 6.64
N LEU A 50 16.96 14.23 7.34
CA LEU A 50 18.23 13.91 8.01
C LEU A 50 19.36 13.62 7.02
N ILE A 51 19.04 13.40 5.74
CA ILE A 51 19.99 13.02 4.70
C ILE A 51 20.20 14.21 3.77
N SER A 52 21.46 14.46 3.37
CA SER A 52 21.80 15.57 2.47
C SER A 52 20.99 15.52 1.16
N PRO A 53 20.32 16.62 0.77
CA PRO A 53 19.55 16.68 -0.48
C PRO A 53 20.35 16.39 -1.75
N ARG A 54 21.70 16.47 -1.68
CA ARG A 54 22.60 16.19 -2.80
C ARG A 54 22.97 14.71 -2.94
N HIS A 55 22.42 13.83 -2.08
CA HIS A 55 22.69 12.41 -2.17
C HIS A 55 22.01 11.80 -3.41
N PRO A 56 22.73 11.03 -4.26
CA PRO A 56 22.20 10.51 -5.51
C PRO A 56 20.98 9.60 -5.34
N LEU A 57 20.85 8.92 -4.19
CA LEU A 57 19.66 8.11 -3.88
C LEU A 57 18.41 8.96 -3.60
N ILE A 58 18.54 10.15 -2.99
CA ILE A 58 17.39 11.04 -2.76
C ILE A 58 16.89 11.64 -4.07
N ALA A 59 17.81 11.94 -5.00
CA ALA A 59 17.41 12.38 -6.33
C ALA A 59 16.53 11.33 -7.04
N LYS A 60 16.77 10.04 -6.79
CA LYS A 60 15.93 8.94 -7.31
C LYS A 60 14.60 8.80 -6.58
N THR A 61 14.55 9.04 -5.26
CA THR A 61 13.28 8.99 -4.52
C THR A 61 12.30 10.08 -4.97
N ARG A 62 12.80 11.26 -5.39
CA ARG A 62 11.95 12.30 -5.96
C ARG A 62 11.24 11.85 -7.23
N ILE A 63 11.93 11.10 -8.10
CA ILE A 63 11.33 10.53 -9.32
C ILE A 63 10.25 9.51 -8.95
N LEU A 64 10.47 8.71 -7.91
CA LEU A 64 9.48 7.76 -7.41
C LEU A 64 8.30 8.43 -6.69
N GLY A 65 8.46 9.67 -6.23
CA GLY A 65 7.41 10.45 -5.58
C GLY A 65 6.17 10.61 -6.46
N GLU A 66 6.34 10.79 -7.77
CA GLU A 66 5.23 10.88 -8.73
C GLU A 66 4.40 9.58 -8.78
N PHE A 67 5.05 8.43 -8.59
CA PHE A 67 4.39 7.11 -8.54
C PHE A 67 3.74 6.81 -7.17
N ASN A 68 4.18 7.48 -6.10
CA ASN A 68 3.61 7.35 -4.77
C ASN A 68 2.49 8.39 -4.56
N PHE A 69 1.35 8.15 -5.21
CA PHE A 69 0.15 9.02 -5.09
C PHE A 69 0.47 10.50 -5.35
N HIS A 70 1.24 10.80 -6.40
CA HIS A 70 1.64 12.16 -6.76
C HIS A 70 2.37 12.93 -5.65
N GLY A 71 3.15 12.23 -4.82
CA GLY A 71 3.93 12.83 -3.72
C GLY A 71 3.10 13.19 -2.50
N LYS A 72 1.87 12.68 -2.40
CA LYS A 72 0.98 12.93 -1.26
C LYS A 72 1.30 12.03 -0.07
N THR A 73 1.07 12.56 1.12
CA THR A 73 1.16 11.78 2.37
C THR A 73 0.07 10.72 2.37
N THR A 74 0.47 9.45 2.43
CA THR A 74 -0.46 8.32 2.41
C THR A 74 -0.57 7.72 3.81
N PHE A 75 -1.79 7.36 4.23
CA PHE A 75 -2.05 6.66 5.48
C PHE A 75 -2.62 5.27 5.20
N ALA A 76 -1.93 4.23 5.68
CA ALA A 76 -2.39 2.85 5.53
C ALA A 76 -3.21 2.41 6.74
N LEU A 77 -4.52 2.22 6.55
CA LEU A 77 -5.41 1.71 7.58
C LEU A 77 -5.53 0.18 7.46
N VAL A 78 -5.09 -0.53 8.50
CA VAL A 78 -5.23 -1.99 8.61
C VAL A 78 -6.23 -2.32 9.70
N VAL A 79 -7.29 -3.04 9.37
CA VAL A 79 -8.36 -3.40 10.30
C VAL A 79 -8.33 -4.88 10.61
N ARG A 80 -8.31 -5.21 11.91
CA ARG A 80 -8.50 -6.58 12.42
C ARG A 80 -9.86 -6.67 13.10
N GLY A 81 -10.70 -7.57 12.62
CA GLY A 81 -12.01 -7.88 13.21
C GLY A 81 -12.08 -9.31 13.75
N PRO A 82 -13.08 -9.64 14.59
CA PRO A 82 -13.31 -11.00 15.07
C PRO A 82 -13.60 -11.99 13.95
N THR A 83 -14.23 -11.50 12.86
CA THR A 83 -14.49 -12.24 11.63
C THR A 83 -14.15 -11.36 10.44
N GLN A 84 -13.84 -11.98 9.30
CA GLN A 84 -13.55 -11.27 8.05
C GLN A 84 -14.72 -10.35 7.64
N ASN A 85 -15.96 -10.83 7.73
CA ASN A 85 -17.14 -10.02 7.38
C ASN A 85 -17.25 -8.75 8.23
N ARG A 86 -16.98 -8.84 9.53
CA ARG A 86 -17.07 -7.68 10.42
C ARG A 86 -15.97 -6.65 10.17
N ALA A 87 -14.77 -7.11 9.79
CA ALA A 87 -13.70 -6.21 9.34
C ALA A 87 -14.06 -5.49 8.03
N ILE A 88 -14.74 -6.19 7.12
CA ILE A 88 -15.21 -5.63 5.84
C ILE A 88 -16.31 -4.59 6.07
N GLU A 89 -17.31 -4.91 6.89
CA GLU A 89 -18.38 -3.97 7.25
C GLU A 89 -17.83 -2.68 7.85
N PHE A 90 -16.89 -2.80 8.79
CA PHE A 90 -16.24 -1.65 9.40
C PHE A 90 -15.47 -0.82 8.37
N MET A 91 -14.70 -1.48 7.50
CA MET A 91 -13.98 -0.79 6.43
C MET A 91 -14.93 -0.06 5.47
N ASN A 92 -16.02 -0.69 5.05
CA ASN A 92 -17.04 -0.06 4.20
C ASN A 92 -17.60 1.19 4.87
N ALA A 93 -17.93 1.11 6.17
CA ALA A 93 -18.46 2.24 6.92
C ALA A 93 -17.46 3.41 7.03
N ILE A 94 -16.17 3.13 7.21
CA ILE A 94 -15.12 4.16 7.23
C ILE A 94 -14.96 4.79 5.84
N VAL A 95 -14.86 3.98 4.80
CA VAL A 95 -14.63 4.45 3.43
C VAL A 95 -15.77 5.37 3.00
N SER A 96 -17.02 5.03 3.30
CA SER A 96 -18.16 5.92 3.06
C SER A 96 -18.05 7.26 3.79
N LYS A 97 -17.52 7.28 5.02
CA LYS A 97 -17.29 8.53 5.77
C LYS A 97 -16.18 9.37 5.17
N ILE A 98 -15.08 8.74 4.77
CA ILE A 98 -13.94 9.45 4.18
C ILE A 98 -14.34 10.03 2.82
N HIS A 99 -15.07 9.29 1.98
CA HIS A 99 -15.58 9.82 0.72
C HIS A 99 -16.56 10.98 0.89
N ALA A 100 -17.25 11.08 2.02
CA ALA A 100 -18.13 12.19 2.33
C ALA A 100 -17.37 13.46 2.77
N ASP A 101 -16.06 13.37 3.00
CA ASP A 101 -15.19 14.47 3.45
C ASP A 101 -14.01 14.71 2.47
N PRO A 102 -14.30 15.24 1.27
CA PRO A 102 -13.27 15.55 0.28
C PRO A 102 -12.39 16.75 0.66
N GLU A 103 -12.76 17.51 1.71
CA GLU A 103 -11.96 18.64 2.19
C GLU A 103 -10.69 18.17 2.90
N HIS A 104 -10.78 17.09 3.68
CA HIS A 104 -9.65 16.54 4.43
C HIS A 104 -8.99 15.35 3.75
N PHE A 105 -9.70 14.64 2.86
CA PHE A 105 -9.20 13.44 2.20
C PHE A 105 -9.42 13.51 0.69
N GLU A 106 -8.32 13.54 -0.06
CA GLU A 106 -8.38 13.70 -1.50
C GLU A 106 -8.74 12.40 -2.23
N ASP A 107 -8.11 11.29 -1.85
CA ASP A 107 -8.30 9.99 -2.49
C ASP A 107 -8.35 8.87 -1.45
N VAL A 108 -9.22 7.88 -1.69
CA VAL A 108 -9.29 6.64 -0.90
C VAL A 108 -9.11 5.46 -1.82
N PHE A 109 -8.00 4.75 -1.68
CA PHE A 109 -7.80 3.48 -2.36
C PHE A 109 -8.35 2.34 -1.49
N TYR A 110 -9.59 1.91 -1.76
CA TYR A 110 -10.24 0.82 -1.05
C TYR A 110 -10.63 -0.31 -2.00
N ARG A 111 -10.05 -1.50 -1.76
CA ARG A 111 -10.33 -2.79 -2.44
C ARG A 111 -10.43 -2.72 -3.97
N ILE A 112 -9.50 -3.40 -4.63
CA ILE A 112 -9.70 -3.83 -6.02
C ILE A 112 -10.92 -4.76 -6.02
N ASN A 113 -12.01 -4.38 -6.69
CA ASN A 113 -13.21 -5.20 -6.81
C ASN A 113 -12.86 -6.48 -7.59
N PRO A 114 -12.78 -7.67 -6.95
CA PRO A 114 -12.33 -8.88 -7.63
C PRO A 114 -13.29 -9.29 -8.76
N ASP A 115 -14.55 -8.83 -8.74
CA ASP A 115 -15.51 -9.10 -9.80
C ASP A 115 -15.11 -8.47 -11.14
N GLU A 116 -14.40 -7.33 -11.12
CA GLU A 116 -13.89 -6.69 -12.33
C GLU A 116 -12.76 -7.50 -12.96
N PHE A 117 -12.00 -8.24 -12.16
CA PHE A 117 -10.84 -9.03 -12.58
C PHE A 117 -11.19 -10.49 -12.88
N LYS A 118 -12.42 -10.95 -12.56
CA LYS A 118 -12.87 -12.33 -12.86
C LYS A 118 -12.70 -12.68 -14.34
N LYS A 119 -12.92 -11.73 -15.24
CA LYS A 119 -12.75 -11.92 -16.69
C LYS A 119 -11.30 -12.16 -17.09
N TRP A 120 -10.35 -11.68 -16.28
CA TRP A 120 -8.93 -11.74 -16.58
C TRP A 120 -8.17 -12.72 -15.70
N LEU A 121 -8.85 -13.40 -14.77
CA LEU A 121 -8.24 -14.27 -13.78
C LEU A 121 -7.37 -15.36 -14.42
N LEU A 122 -7.81 -15.91 -15.56
CA LEU A 122 -7.05 -16.92 -16.30
C LEU A 122 -5.74 -16.37 -16.89
N TYR A 123 -5.63 -15.06 -17.17
CA TYR A 123 -4.38 -14.47 -17.67
C TYR A 123 -3.29 -14.34 -16.59
N TYR A 124 -3.65 -14.47 -15.32
CA TYR A 124 -2.70 -14.45 -14.20
C TYR A 124 -2.16 -15.84 -13.85
N LEU A 125 -2.67 -16.90 -14.49
CA LEU A 125 -2.22 -18.27 -14.26
C LEU A 125 -1.09 -18.65 -15.21
N ASP A 126 -0.17 -19.45 -14.73
CA ASP A 126 0.91 -19.96 -15.56
C ASP A 126 0.40 -21.02 -16.55
N LYS A 127 1.09 -21.18 -17.69
CA LYS A 127 0.76 -22.18 -18.72
C LYS A 127 0.47 -23.60 -18.16
N PRO A 128 1.28 -24.18 -17.25
CA PRO A 128 0.97 -25.49 -16.65
C PRO A 128 -0.37 -25.51 -15.89
N GLU A 129 -0.70 -24.43 -15.18
CA GLU A 129 -1.95 -24.32 -14.43
C GLU A 129 -3.16 -24.25 -15.37
N LEU A 130 -3.04 -23.49 -16.46
CA LEU A 130 -4.07 -23.41 -17.50
C LEU A 130 -4.31 -24.78 -18.16
N VAL A 131 -3.25 -25.54 -18.44
CA VAL A 131 -3.38 -26.89 -18.98
C VAL A 131 -4.06 -27.83 -17.98
N SER A 132 -3.72 -27.72 -16.69
CA SER A 132 -4.36 -28.51 -15.63
C SER A 132 -5.87 -28.22 -15.54
N ILE A 133 -6.26 -26.94 -15.57
CA ILE A 133 -7.66 -26.52 -15.55
C ILE A 133 -8.40 -27.04 -16.78
N ARG A 134 -7.83 -26.88 -17.98
CA ARG A 134 -8.41 -27.40 -19.22
C ARG A 134 -8.63 -28.92 -19.14
N ASN A 135 -7.60 -29.67 -18.77
CA ASN A 135 -7.68 -31.13 -18.69
C ASN A 135 -8.71 -31.58 -17.65
N THR A 136 -8.84 -30.85 -16.54
CA THR A 136 -9.85 -31.13 -15.50
C THR A 136 -11.26 -30.85 -15.99
N LEU A 137 -11.46 -29.75 -16.73
CA LEU A 137 -12.75 -29.41 -17.33
C LEU A 137 -13.15 -30.40 -18.43
N GLU A 138 -12.22 -30.80 -19.30
CA GLU A 138 -12.46 -31.79 -20.35
C GLU A 138 -12.84 -33.16 -19.76
N ARG A 139 -12.09 -33.62 -18.75
CA ARG A 139 -12.36 -34.89 -18.05
C ARG A 139 -13.73 -34.91 -17.39
N ASN A 140 -14.20 -33.79 -16.86
CA ASN A 140 -15.48 -33.68 -16.16
C ASN A 140 -16.58 -33.01 -17.01
N SER A 141 -16.38 -32.89 -18.32
CA SER A 141 -17.28 -32.14 -19.22
C SER A 141 -18.74 -32.60 -19.16
N VAL A 142 -18.98 -33.91 -19.06
CA VAL A 142 -20.32 -34.49 -18.93
C VAL A 142 -20.99 -34.07 -17.63
N LEU A 143 -20.25 -34.08 -16.51
CA LEU A 143 -20.75 -33.65 -15.20
C LEU A 143 -21.06 -32.16 -15.23
N VAL A 144 -20.14 -31.34 -15.74
CA VAL A 144 -20.31 -29.88 -15.85
C VAL A 144 -21.53 -29.55 -16.71
N HIS A 145 -21.69 -30.21 -17.87
CA HIS A 145 -22.82 -29.98 -18.76
C HIS A 145 -24.15 -30.35 -18.10
N LYS A 146 -24.25 -31.53 -17.47
CA LYS A 146 -25.48 -31.99 -16.82
C LYS A 146 -25.83 -31.16 -15.56
N MET A 147 -24.83 -30.65 -14.85
CA MET A 147 -25.01 -29.71 -13.74
C MET A 147 -25.45 -28.32 -14.21
N ALA A 148 -24.96 -27.84 -15.36
CA ALA A 148 -25.37 -26.56 -15.93
C ALA A 148 -26.84 -26.58 -16.39
N VAL A 149 -27.31 -27.72 -16.89
CA VAL A 149 -28.71 -27.90 -17.31
C VAL A 149 -29.66 -28.03 -16.11
N ASN A 150 -29.24 -28.73 -15.04
CA ASN A 150 -30.04 -28.88 -13.82
C ASN A 150 -29.17 -28.74 -12.55
N PRO A 151 -29.05 -27.51 -12.01
CA PRO A 151 -28.20 -27.21 -10.86
C PRO A 151 -28.91 -27.56 -9.54
N ASP A 152 -29.19 -28.85 -9.35
CA ASP A 152 -29.80 -29.40 -8.14
C ASP A 152 -28.84 -30.36 -7.41
N LEU A 153 -28.91 -30.38 -6.09
CA LEU A 153 -28.03 -31.18 -5.23
C LEU A 153 -28.27 -32.68 -5.42
N LEU A 154 -29.54 -33.09 -5.60
CA LEU A 154 -29.86 -34.50 -5.84
C LEU A 154 -29.33 -34.95 -7.20
N ASN A 155 -29.40 -34.08 -8.20
CA ASN A 155 -28.80 -34.33 -9.51
C ASN A 155 -27.28 -34.47 -9.41
N PHE A 156 -26.60 -33.62 -8.64
CA PHE A 156 -25.16 -33.76 -8.38
C PHE A 156 -24.81 -35.13 -7.81
N PHE A 157 -25.45 -35.54 -6.71
CA PHE A 157 -25.16 -36.84 -6.08
C PHE A 157 -25.42 -38.01 -7.03
N LYS A 158 -26.48 -37.93 -7.84
CA LYS A 158 -26.77 -38.95 -8.86
C LYS A 158 -25.66 -39.06 -9.89
N LEU A 159 -25.16 -37.93 -10.39
CA LEU A 159 -24.09 -37.89 -11.40
C LEU A 159 -22.75 -38.40 -10.85
N VAL A 160 -22.39 -38.00 -9.64
CA VAL A 160 -21.16 -38.45 -8.99
C VAL A 160 -21.23 -39.95 -8.69
N ASN A 161 -22.36 -40.44 -8.19
CA ASN A 161 -22.53 -41.86 -7.91
C ASN A 161 -22.45 -42.72 -9.18
N GLN A 162 -23.00 -42.21 -10.30
CA GLN A 162 -22.90 -42.88 -11.60
C GLN A 162 -21.47 -42.91 -12.13
N ASP A 163 -20.69 -41.84 -11.96
CA ASP A 163 -19.27 -41.80 -12.35
C ASP A 163 -18.42 -42.75 -11.50
N MET A 164 -18.61 -42.74 -10.17
CA MET A 164 -17.93 -43.67 -9.25
C MET A 164 -18.24 -45.14 -9.58
N ALA A 165 -19.51 -45.47 -9.80
CA ALA A 165 -19.91 -46.83 -10.18
C ALA A 165 -19.30 -47.26 -11.52
N SER A 166 -19.26 -46.36 -12.51
CA SER A 166 -18.69 -46.66 -13.84
C SER A 166 -17.18 -46.90 -13.76
N ARG A 167 -16.47 -46.15 -12.91
CA ARG A 167 -15.02 -46.34 -12.69
C ARG A 167 -14.70 -47.62 -11.92
N MET A 168 -15.47 -47.93 -10.87
CA MET A 168 -15.32 -49.20 -10.15
C MET A 168 -15.54 -50.38 -11.10
N VAL A 169 -16.62 -50.37 -11.87
CA VAL A 169 -16.91 -51.43 -12.85
C VAL A 169 -15.77 -51.53 -13.87
N GLY A 170 -15.30 -50.40 -14.42
CA GLY A 170 -14.15 -50.39 -15.34
C GLY A 170 -12.91 -51.03 -14.74
N GLU A 171 -12.53 -50.66 -13.52
CA GLU A 171 -11.36 -51.16 -12.81
C GLU A 171 -11.49 -52.65 -12.45
N PHE A 172 -12.68 -53.11 -12.06
CA PHE A 172 -12.97 -54.53 -11.87
C PHE A 172 -12.86 -55.33 -13.18
N PHE A 173 -13.26 -54.78 -14.33
CA PHE A 173 -13.16 -55.52 -15.60
C PHE A 173 -11.76 -55.45 -16.24
N THR A 174 -11.03 -54.33 -16.11
CA THR A 174 -9.68 -54.21 -16.66
C THR A 174 -8.62 -54.84 -15.77
N GLY A 175 -8.80 -54.83 -14.44
CA GLY A 175 -7.90 -55.49 -13.49
C GLY A 175 -7.88 -57.01 -13.67
N PHE A 176 -8.99 -57.62 -14.11
CA PHE A 176 -9.07 -59.04 -14.47
C PHE A 176 -8.40 -59.39 -15.82
N LEU A 177 -8.11 -58.41 -16.68
CA LEU A 177 -7.50 -58.64 -18.00
C LEU A 177 -5.98 -58.39 -18.02
N ASP A 178 -5.44 -57.70 -17.03
CA ASP A 178 -3.98 -57.51 -16.85
C ASP A 178 -3.31 -58.65 -16.07
N GLU A 179 -4.09 -59.58 -15.52
CA GLU A 179 -3.59 -60.82 -14.91
C GLU A 179 -3.25 -61.83 -16.02
N LYS A 180 -2.08 -61.66 -16.64
CA LYS A 180 -1.51 -62.66 -17.56
C LYS A 180 -1.18 -63.95 -16.81
N VAL A 181 -1.86 -65.03 -17.18
CA VAL A 181 -1.41 -66.42 -17.02
C VAL A 181 -0.11 -66.65 -17.80
#